data_AF-A0A0L0HEF4-F1
#
_entry.id   AF-A0A0L0HEF4-F1
#
_cell.length_a   1.000
_cell.length_b   1.000
_cell.length_c   1.000
_cell.angle_alpha   90.00
_cell.angle_beta   90.00
_cell.angle_gamma   90.00
#
_symmetry.space_group_name_H-M   'P 1'
#
loop_
_entity.id
_entity.type
_entity.pdbx_description
1 polymer ?
#
loop_
_entity_poly.entity_id
_entity_poly.type
_entity_poly.pdbx_seq_one_letter_code
_entity_poly.pdbx_strand_id
1 'polypeptide(L)'
;MSPHEAIEKPYKALINLERYWEKMHQKEPEIFSIGDHVRVKHEGNVFKKAHRENFSSNVYRIGKVIKPFDKLRSYRYVVEGIPDRIFNYNELIKTEEPVTIKVAAALQKRDRLQKQAARELEDLIPVRIQPARTRAQQKKLKVRPKGTFSHIEIPRRKMPGAERPIPAGMPRR
;
A
#
# COMPACT_ATOMS: atom_id res chain seq x y z
N MET A 1 3.06 -28.70 47.29
CA MET A 1 4.48 -28.99 47.53
C MET A 1 5.07 -27.81 48.25
N SER A 2 5.85 -28.03 49.30
CA SER A 2 6.44 -26.92 50.05
C SER A 2 7.69 -26.36 49.33
N PRO A 3 8.10 -25.11 49.60
CA PRO A 3 9.32 -24.55 49.03
C PRO A 3 10.58 -25.37 49.37
N HIS A 4 10.63 -25.98 50.54
CA HIS A 4 11.77 -26.80 50.97
C HIS A 4 11.87 -28.10 50.16
N GLU A 5 10.74 -28.78 49.95
CA GLU A 5 10.66 -29.96 49.08
C GLU A 5 11.03 -29.65 47.62
N ALA A 6 10.84 -28.40 47.17
CA ALA A 6 11.19 -27.99 45.80
C ALA A 6 12.69 -27.88 45.58
N ILE A 7 13.43 -27.50 46.62
CA ILE A 7 14.89 -27.43 46.60
C ILE A 7 15.46 -28.85 46.61
N GLU A 8 14.93 -29.75 47.44
CA GLU A 8 15.40 -31.14 47.53
C GLU A 8 15.05 -31.98 46.30
N LYS A 9 13.92 -31.72 45.64
CA LYS A 9 13.39 -32.53 44.52
C LYS A 9 13.04 -31.63 43.33
N PRO A 10 14.04 -31.07 42.63
CA PRO A 10 13.83 -30.08 41.57
C PRO A 10 13.03 -30.64 40.39
N TYR A 11 13.25 -31.91 40.01
CA TYR A 11 12.51 -32.53 38.92
C TYR A 11 11.01 -32.69 39.21
N LYS A 12 10.66 -33.04 40.46
CA LYS A 12 9.25 -33.09 40.88
C LYS A 12 8.62 -31.71 40.97
N ALA A 13 9.40 -30.69 41.33
CA ALA A 13 8.97 -29.30 41.30
C ALA A 13 8.61 -28.86 39.87
N LEU A 14 9.46 -29.19 38.89
CA LEU A 14 9.22 -28.88 37.47
C LEU A 14 7.92 -29.51 36.96
N ILE A 15 7.69 -30.79 37.21
CA ILE A 15 6.45 -31.47 36.79
C ILE A 15 5.21 -30.83 37.45
N ASN A 16 5.31 -30.44 38.72
CA ASN A 16 4.20 -29.77 39.41
C ASN A 16 3.94 -28.37 38.85
N LEU A 17 4.99 -27.63 38.46
CA LEU A 17 4.86 -26.34 37.79
C LEU A 17 4.24 -26.50 36.41
N GLU A 18 4.64 -27.50 35.63
CA GLU A 18 4.02 -27.82 34.34
C GLU A 18 2.53 -28.14 34.50
N ARG A 19 2.16 -29.00 35.45
CA ARG A 19 0.75 -29.32 35.73
C ARG A 19 -0.06 -28.11 36.21
N TYR A 20 0.55 -27.27 37.04
CA TYR A 20 -0.08 -26.04 37.50
C TYR A 20 -0.31 -25.08 36.33
N TRP A 21 0.69 -24.95 35.44
CA TRP A 21 0.60 -24.15 34.23
C TRP A 21 -0.51 -24.66 33.30
N GLU A 22 -0.59 -25.97 33.07
CA GLU A 22 -1.66 -26.59 32.27
C GLU A 22 -3.05 -26.35 32.88
N LYS A 23 -3.17 -26.30 34.21
CA LYS A 23 -4.42 -26.00 34.90
C LYS A 23 -4.84 -24.53 34.76
N MET A 24 -3.87 -23.62 34.73
CA MET A 24 -4.11 -22.17 34.64
C MET A 24 -4.29 -21.69 33.20
N HIS A 25 -3.66 -22.34 32.23
CA HIS A 25 -3.82 -22.00 30.83
C HIS A 25 -5.15 -22.53 30.29
N GLN A 26 -6.07 -21.61 30.02
CA GLN A 26 -7.22 -21.89 29.19
C GLN A 26 -6.72 -22.21 27.78
N LYS A 27 -7.05 -23.41 27.29
CA LYS A 27 -6.79 -23.79 25.89
C LYS A 27 -7.51 -22.78 24.99
N GLU A 28 -6.86 -22.41 23.89
CA GLU A 28 -7.49 -21.58 22.86
C GLU A 28 -8.81 -22.24 22.42
N PRO A 29 -9.96 -21.56 22.56
CA PRO A 29 -11.26 -22.17 22.28
C PRO A 29 -11.52 -22.32 20.79
N GLU A 30 -10.90 -21.48 19.94
CA GLU A 30 -11.05 -21.53 18.49
C GLU A 30 -9.70 -21.33 17.79
N ILE A 31 -9.37 -22.21 16.85
CA ILE A 31 -8.20 -22.09 15.97
C ILE A 31 -8.68 -21.51 14.66
N PHE A 32 -8.14 -20.36 14.26
CA PHE A 32 -8.51 -19.76 12.98
C PHE A 32 -7.86 -20.48 11.80
N SER A 33 -8.60 -20.59 10.70
CA SER A 33 -8.13 -21.20 9.46
C SER A 33 -7.58 -20.16 8.49
N ILE A 34 -6.71 -20.61 7.58
CA ILE A 34 -6.25 -19.76 6.47
C ILE A 34 -7.48 -19.36 5.65
N GLY A 35 -7.61 -18.06 5.41
CA GLY A 35 -8.72 -17.49 4.68
C GLY A 35 -9.90 -17.02 5.52
N ASP A 36 -9.91 -17.27 6.83
CA ASP A 36 -10.91 -16.71 7.74
C ASP A 36 -10.84 -15.18 7.75
N HIS A 37 -12.00 -14.55 7.90
CA HIS A 37 -12.12 -13.10 8.04
C HIS A 37 -12.07 -12.72 9.52
N VAL A 38 -11.17 -11.79 9.84
CA VAL A 38 -10.90 -11.37 11.20
C VAL A 38 -10.77 -9.85 11.30
N ARG A 39 -11.19 -9.31 12.43
CA ARG A 39 -10.82 -7.96 12.86
C ARG A 39 -9.69 -8.05 13.87
N VAL A 40 -8.83 -7.05 13.84
CA VAL A 40 -7.62 -7.00 14.65
C VAL A 40 -7.86 -6.07 15.84
N LYS A 41 -7.42 -6.49 17.03
CA LYS A 41 -7.46 -5.67 18.25
C LYS A 41 -6.49 -4.51 18.11
N HIS A 42 -6.98 -3.29 18.33
CA HIS A 42 -6.12 -2.11 18.22
C HIS A 42 -5.36 -1.88 19.54
N GLU A 43 -4.04 -1.83 19.50
CA GLU A 43 -3.23 -1.39 20.63
C GLU A 43 -3.15 0.14 20.62
N GLY A 44 -3.84 0.78 21.57
CA GLY A 44 -3.76 2.23 21.76
C GLY A 44 -4.85 2.76 22.69
N ASN A 45 -4.46 3.33 23.83
CA ASN A 45 -5.32 4.10 24.74
C ASN A 45 -5.60 5.54 24.24
N VAL A 46 -5.69 5.75 22.92
CA VAL A 46 -5.78 7.10 22.32
C VAL A 46 -7.12 7.26 21.58
N PHE A 47 -8.15 7.58 22.36
CA PHE A 47 -9.41 8.30 22.06
C PHE A 47 -10.15 8.25 20.68
N LYS A 48 -11.50 8.19 20.84
CA LYS A 48 -12.61 8.91 20.15
C LYS A 48 -13.00 8.54 18.70
N LYS A 49 -14.19 7.91 18.66
CA LYS A 49 -15.18 7.79 17.57
C LYS A 49 -14.83 6.82 16.43
N ALA A 50 -15.77 5.88 16.22
CA ALA A 50 -15.84 4.84 15.17
C ALA A 50 -15.14 3.50 15.45
N HIS A 51 -15.22 2.97 16.67
CA HIS A 51 -14.91 1.57 16.96
C HIS A 51 -16.18 0.83 17.40
N ARG A 52 -16.41 -0.38 16.85
CA ARG A 52 -17.22 -1.40 17.52
C ARG A 52 -16.25 -2.12 18.48
N GLU A 53 -16.15 -1.59 19.69
CA GLU A 53 -15.52 -2.26 20.85
C GLU A 53 -14.08 -2.75 20.62
N ASN A 54 -13.06 -1.91 20.85
CA ASN A 54 -11.62 -2.29 20.89
C ASN A 54 -10.98 -2.96 19.65
N PHE A 55 -11.75 -3.29 18.63
CA PHE A 55 -11.29 -3.90 17.38
C PHE A 55 -11.31 -2.90 16.22
N SER A 56 -10.51 -3.19 15.20
CA SER A 56 -10.47 -2.42 13.96
C SER A 56 -11.82 -2.44 13.24
N SER A 57 -12.19 -1.32 12.63
CA SER A 57 -13.32 -1.28 11.69
C SER A 57 -13.05 -2.12 10.44
N ASN A 58 -11.78 -2.22 10.04
CA ASN A 58 -11.36 -3.01 8.90
C ASN A 58 -11.42 -4.51 9.19
N VAL A 59 -11.88 -5.24 8.19
CA VAL A 59 -11.89 -6.70 8.14
C VAL A 59 -10.74 -7.16 7.26
N TYR A 60 -9.95 -8.07 7.81
CA TYR A 60 -8.79 -8.63 7.17
C TYR A 60 -8.97 -10.13 6.96
N ARG A 61 -8.10 -10.73 6.15
CA ARG A 61 -8.07 -12.17 5.90
C ARG A 61 -6.83 -12.79 6.53
N ILE A 62 -6.95 -13.98 7.11
CA ILE A 62 -5.77 -14.71 7.60
C ILE A 62 -5.00 -15.29 6.40
N GLY A 63 -3.75 -14.86 6.25
CA GLY A 63 -2.86 -15.35 5.19
C GLY A 63 -2.02 -16.56 5.63
N LYS A 64 -1.63 -16.63 6.91
CA LYS A 64 -0.81 -17.74 7.41
C LYS A 64 -1.12 -18.06 8.87
N VAL A 65 -1.16 -19.36 9.17
CA VAL A 65 -1.27 -19.90 10.54
C VAL A 65 0.05 -20.57 10.90
N ILE A 66 0.65 -20.14 12.00
CA ILE A 66 1.90 -20.66 12.55
C ILE A 66 1.53 -21.53 13.75
N LYS A 67 1.70 -22.85 13.60
CA LYS A 67 1.45 -23.81 14.66
C LYS A 67 2.49 -23.65 15.78
N PRO A 68 2.09 -23.81 17.05
CA PRO A 68 3.05 -23.81 18.15
C PRO A 68 3.97 -25.04 18.06
N PHE A 69 5.24 -24.85 18.42
CA PHE A 69 6.24 -25.93 18.46
C PHE A 69 6.01 -26.85 19.67
N ASP A 70 5.60 -26.24 20.80
CA ASP A 70 5.33 -26.94 22.07
C ASP A 70 3.95 -26.58 22.60
N LYS A 71 3.43 -27.40 23.51
CA LYS A 71 2.15 -27.17 24.21
C LYS A 71 2.11 -25.87 25.02
N LEU A 72 3.28 -25.29 25.30
CA LEU A 72 3.44 -24.03 26.05
C LEU A 72 3.18 -22.78 25.20
N ARG A 73 3.14 -22.92 23.87
CA ARG A 73 2.99 -21.78 22.95
C ARG A 73 1.60 -21.77 22.31
N SER A 74 1.09 -20.56 22.08
CA SER A 74 -0.16 -20.28 21.37
C SER A 74 -0.01 -20.39 19.85
N TYR A 75 -1.13 -20.55 19.15
CA TYR A 75 -1.15 -20.35 17.71
C TYR A 75 -0.88 -18.88 17.38
N ARG A 76 -0.12 -18.68 16.30
CA ARG A 76 0.26 -17.36 15.82
C ARG A 76 -0.23 -17.15 14.39
N TYR A 77 -0.73 -15.95 14.11
CA TYR A 77 -1.47 -15.67 12.89
C TYR A 77 -0.83 -14.48 12.16
N VAL A 78 -0.72 -14.59 10.84
CA VAL A 78 -0.32 -13.48 9.97
C VAL A 78 -1.51 -13.12 9.09
N VAL A 79 -1.79 -11.83 9.03
CA VAL A 79 -2.98 -11.28 8.40
C VAL A 79 -2.59 -10.57 7.10
N GLU A 80 -3.37 -10.78 6.05
CA GLU A 80 -3.16 -10.13 4.76
C GLU A 80 -3.36 -8.61 4.90
N GLY A 81 -2.40 -7.83 4.38
CA GLY A 81 -2.37 -6.37 4.51
C GLY A 81 -1.52 -5.85 5.68
N ILE A 82 -1.12 -6.71 6.63
CA ILE A 82 -0.16 -6.36 7.71
C ILE A 82 0.88 -7.49 7.83
N PRO A 83 1.80 -7.63 6.85
CA PRO A 83 2.74 -8.76 6.82
C PRO A 83 3.79 -8.71 7.94
N ASP A 84 4.10 -7.52 8.46
CA ASP A 84 5.17 -7.33 9.45
C ASP A 84 4.76 -7.67 10.89
N ARG A 85 3.46 -7.92 11.13
CA ARG A 85 2.92 -8.18 12.45
C ARG A 85 2.36 -9.59 12.57
N ILE A 86 2.70 -10.24 13.67
CA ILE A 86 2.17 -11.55 14.06
C ILE A 86 1.19 -11.35 15.20
N PHE A 87 0.01 -11.94 15.07
CA PHE A 87 -1.08 -11.83 16.02
C PHE A 87 -1.27 -13.11 16.81
N ASN A 88 -1.70 -12.97 18.06
CA ASN A 88 -2.18 -14.08 18.88
C ASN A 88 -3.71 -14.23 18.76
N TYR A 89 -4.25 -15.36 19.23
CA TYR A 89 -5.70 -15.58 19.27
C TYR A 89 -6.46 -14.43 19.94
N ASN A 90 -6.01 -13.95 21.10
CA ASN A 90 -6.65 -12.88 21.87
C ASN A 90 -6.67 -11.49 21.17
N GLU A 91 -5.93 -11.36 20.08
CA GLU A 91 -5.83 -10.12 19.30
C GLU A 91 -6.72 -10.15 18.07
N LEU A 92 -7.40 -11.27 17.80
CA LEU A 92 -8.24 -11.45 16.63
C LEU A 92 -9.67 -11.79 17.04
N ILE A 93 -10.63 -11.30 16.27
CA ILE A 93 -12.03 -11.71 16.39
C ILE A 93 -12.55 -12.10 15.01
N LYS A 94 -13.17 -13.27 14.91
CA LYS A 94 -13.79 -13.75 13.67
C LYS A 94 -14.97 -12.87 13.30
N THR A 95 -15.19 -12.65 12.01
CA THR A 95 -16.31 -11.85 11.52
C THR A 95 -16.81 -12.43 10.21
N GLU A 96 -18.13 -12.37 9.95
CA GLU A 96 -18.73 -12.83 8.70
C GLU A 96 -18.68 -11.78 7.58
N GLU A 97 -18.33 -10.55 7.94
CA GLU A 97 -18.24 -9.42 7.02
C GLU A 97 -17.16 -9.66 5.95
N PRO A 98 -17.34 -9.14 4.72
CA PRO A 98 -16.35 -9.28 3.67
C PRO A 98 -15.09 -8.47 3.97
N VAL A 99 -13.95 -8.92 3.44
CA VAL A 99 -12.66 -8.23 3.56
C VAL A 99 -12.78 -6.81 3.02
N THR A 100 -12.50 -5.81 3.87
CA THR A 100 -12.59 -4.40 3.49
C THR A 100 -11.27 -3.88 2.93
N ILE A 101 -10.15 -4.45 3.38
CA ILE A 101 -8.83 -4.08 2.86
C ILE A 101 -8.61 -4.84 1.57
N LYS A 102 -8.69 -4.10 0.47
CA LYS A 102 -8.12 -4.56 -0.79
C LYS A 102 -6.63 -4.73 -0.52
N VAL A 103 -6.18 -5.97 -0.33
CA VAL A 103 -4.77 -6.33 -0.48
C VAL A 103 -4.37 -5.66 -1.78
N ALA A 104 -3.47 -4.68 -1.71
CA ALA A 104 -3.02 -3.98 -2.90
C ALA A 104 -2.49 -5.09 -3.81
N ALA A 105 -3.30 -5.47 -4.80
CA ALA A 105 -2.90 -6.49 -5.75
C ALA A 105 -1.57 -5.99 -6.26
N ALA A 106 -0.51 -6.75 -5.95
CA ALA A 106 0.84 -6.35 -6.29
C ALA A 106 0.76 -5.87 -7.74
N LEU A 107 1.05 -4.58 -7.96
CA LEU A 107 0.93 -3.96 -9.28
C LEU A 107 1.80 -4.79 -10.21
N GLN A 108 1.20 -5.78 -10.86
CA GLN A 108 1.92 -6.69 -11.73
C GLN A 108 2.46 -5.78 -12.81
N LYS A 109 3.79 -5.66 -12.84
CA LYS A 109 4.46 -4.85 -13.84
C LYS A 109 4.08 -5.46 -15.18
N ARG A 110 3.20 -4.78 -15.90
CA ARG A 110 2.76 -5.24 -17.22
C ARG A 110 3.97 -5.34 -18.13
N ASP A 111 4.13 -6.49 -18.77
CA ASP A 111 5.17 -6.69 -19.78
C ASP A 111 4.95 -5.77 -20.98
N ARG A 112 6.00 -5.57 -21.78
CA ARG A 112 5.94 -4.70 -22.97
C ARG A 112 4.81 -5.10 -23.92
N LEU A 113 4.62 -6.41 -24.11
CA LEU A 113 3.53 -6.98 -24.91
C LEU A 113 2.15 -6.70 -24.31
N GLN A 114 1.99 -6.86 -23.00
CA GLN A 114 0.73 -6.57 -22.30
C GLN A 114 0.37 -5.08 -22.35
N LYS A 115 1.37 -4.19 -22.29
CA LYS A 115 1.19 -2.74 -22.47
C LYS A 115 0.76 -2.39 -23.90
N GLN A 116 1.33 -3.07 -24.89
CA GLN A 116 0.96 -2.86 -26.29
C GLN A 116 -0.46 -3.34 -26.57
N ALA A 117 -0.80 -4.56 -26.14
CA ALA A 117 -2.16 -5.10 -26.27
C ALA A 117 -3.21 -4.21 -25.57
N ALA A 118 -2.90 -3.65 -24.40
CA ALA A 118 -3.78 -2.72 -23.71
C ALA A 118 -4.02 -1.43 -24.51
N ARG A 119 -2.99 -0.90 -25.21
CA ARG A 119 -3.14 0.27 -26.09
C ARG A 119 -3.99 -0.04 -27.31
N GLU A 120 -3.72 -1.15 -27.97
CA GLU A 120 -4.48 -1.59 -29.13
C GLU A 120 -5.96 -1.83 -28.79
N LEU A 121 -6.25 -2.37 -27.59
CA LEU A 121 -7.62 -2.49 -27.08
C LEU A 121 -8.27 -1.14 -26.77
N GLU A 122 -7.54 -0.18 -26.19
CA GLU A 122 -8.05 1.18 -25.99
C GLU A 122 -8.36 1.89 -27.31
N ASP A 123 -7.54 1.67 -28.34
CA ASP A 123 -7.73 2.21 -29.69
C ASP A 123 -8.92 1.55 -30.42
N LEU A 124 -9.22 0.29 -30.11
CA LEU A 124 -10.36 -0.46 -30.64
C LEU A 124 -11.69 -0.12 -29.94
N ILE A 125 -11.66 0.50 -28.76
CA ILE A 125 -12.88 1.05 -28.16
C ILE A 125 -13.27 2.24 -29.04
N PRO A 126 -14.38 2.17 -29.80
CA PRO A 126 -14.81 3.27 -30.64
C PRO A 126 -14.95 4.48 -29.73
N VAL A 127 -14.13 5.50 -30.01
CA VAL A 127 -14.04 6.75 -29.23
C VAL A 127 -15.44 7.13 -28.85
N ARG A 128 -15.75 6.92 -27.56
CA ARG A 128 -16.99 7.38 -26.94
C ARG A 128 -17.06 8.85 -27.32
N ILE A 129 -17.95 9.19 -28.26
CA ILE A 129 -18.05 10.52 -28.85
C ILE A 129 -18.23 11.46 -27.67
N GLN A 130 -17.14 12.11 -27.24
CA GLN A 130 -17.25 13.09 -26.17
C GLN A 130 -18.11 14.20 -26.78
N PRO A 131 -19.23 14.59 -26.15
CA PRO A 131 -20.03 15.67 -26.67
C PRO A 131 -19.14 16.89 -26.84
N ALA A 132 -19.21 17.53 -28.01
CA ALA A 132 -18.41 18.71 -28.32
C ALA A 132 -18.61 19.75 -27.20
N ARG A 133 -17.52 20.11 -26.51
CA ARG A 133 -17.56 21.01 -25.36
C ARG A 133 -17.97 22.41 -25.80
N THR A 134 -18.84 23.06 -25.03
CA THR A 134 -19.26 24.43 -25.30
C THR A 134 -18.11 25.42 -25.03
N ARG A 135 -18.13 26.59 -25.69
CA ARG A 135 -17.10 27.66 -25.53
C ARG A 135 -16.87 28.07 -24.06
N ALA A 136 -17.92 28.01 -23.23
CA ALA A 136 -17.84 28.33 -21.81
C ALA A 136 -17.04 27.30 -21.00
N GLN A 137 -17.10 26.02 -21.39
CA GLN A 137 -16.36 24.94 -20.72
C GLN A 137 -14.87 24.95 -21.10
N GLN A 138 -14.53 25.35 -22.33
CA GLN A 138 -13.13 25.47 -22.77
C GLN A 138 -12.35 26.55 -22.01
N LYS A 139 -12.99 27.68 -21.67
CA LYS A 139 -12.36 28.78 -20.92
C LYS A 139 -12.01 28.46 -19.47
N LYS A 140 -12.62 27.44 -18.86
CA LYS A 140 -12.37 27.04 -17.46
C LYS A 140 -11.22 26.05 -17.28
N LEU A 141 -10.63 25.55 -18.36
CA LEU A 141 -9.48 24.67 -18.29
C LEU A 141 -8.20 25.49 -18.13
N LYS A 142 -7.35 25.12 -17.16
CA LYS A 142 -5.98 25.65 -17.06
C LYS A 142 -5.24 25.33 -18.36
N VAL A 143 -5.13 26.30 -19.25
CA VAL A 143 -4.33 26.22 -20.45
C VAL A 143 -2.89 26.00 -20.00
N ARG A 144 -2.35 24.79 -20.25
CA ARG A 144 -0.91 24.58 -20.10
C ARG A 144 -0.22 25.52 -21.08
N PRO A 145 0.80 26.30 -20.65
CA PRO A 145 1.53 27.14 -21.58
C PRO A 145 2.10 26.25 -22.69
N LYS A 146 1.78 26.58 -23.95
CA LYS A 146 2.38 25.93 -25.10
C LYS A 146 3.86 26.31 -25.11
N GLY A 147 4.72 25.31 -24.93
CA GLY A 147 6.15 25.27 -25.27
C GLY A 147 6.99 26.54 -25.07
N THR A 148 8.02 26.44 -24.24
CA THR A 148 9.18 27.32 -24.34
C THR A 148 9.76 27.22 -25.76
N PHE A 149 9.52 28.22 -26.60
CA PHE A 149 10.26 28.39 -27.85
C PHE A 149 11.73 28.62 -27.48
N SER A 150 12.58 27.60 -27.63
CA SER A 150 14.02 27.83 -27.68
C SER A 150 14.30 28.68 -28.92
N HIS A 151 14.71 29.94 -28.73
CA HIS A 151 15.27 30.76 -29.81
C HIS A 151 16.50 30.04 -30.36
N ILE A 152 16.37 29.46 -31.55
CA ILE A 152 17.51 29.04 -32.34
C ILE A 152 17.87 30.26 -33.19
N GLU A 153 18.93 30.98 -32.82
CA GLU A 153 19.49 32.02 -33.67
C GLU A 153 20.01 31.37 -34.96
N ILE A 154 19.44 31.74 -36.10
CA ILE A 154 19.93 31.31 -37.40
C ILE A 154 21.17 32.15 -37.73
N PRO A 155 22.39 31.58 -37.82
CA PRO A 155 23.57 32.35 -38.14
C PRO A 155 23.46 32.92 -39.56
N ARG A 156 23.54 34.26 -39.67
CA ARG A 156 23.55 34.95 -40.96
C ARG A 156 24.83 34.61 -41.72
N ARG A 157 24.69 34.08 -42.94
CA ARG A 157 25.82 33.86 -43.86
C ARG A 157 26.47 35.20 -44.19
N LYS A 158 27.78 35.33 -44.01
CA LYS A 158 28.57 36.42 -44.56
C LYS A 158 28.59 36.26 -46.08
N MET A 159 27.94 37.14 -46.82
CA MET A 159 28.14 37.23 -48.27
C MET A 159 29.52 37.85 -48.52
N PRO A 160 30.41 37.20 -49.30
CA PRO A 160 31.68 37.80 -49.68
C PRO A 160 31.45 38.71 -50.89
N GLY A 161 31.90 39.96 -50.79
CA GLY A 161 32.07 40.85 -51.94
C GLY A 161 30.83 41.61 -52.38
N ALA A 162 30.70 42.84 -51.88
CA ALA A 162 30.11 43.96 -52.62
C ALA A 162 30.60 45.26 -51.95
N GLU A 163 31.83 45.63 -52.30
CA GLU A 163 32.23 46.99 -52.67
C GLU A 163 31.85 48.17 -51.73
N ARG A 164 32.88 48.71 -51.05
CA ARG A 164 33.00 50.17 -50.83
C ARG A 164 33.29 50.82 -52.20
N PRO A 165 33.08 52.14 -52.46
CA PRO A 165 32.93 53.28 -51.54
C PRO A 165 31.76 54.22 -51.98
N ILE A 166 31.44 55.36 -51.35
CA ILE A 166 32.05 56.70 -51.49
C ILE A 166 31.58 57.55 -50.30
N PRO A 167 32.44 58.37 -49.67
CA PRO A 167 32.03 59.38 -48.71
C PRO A 167 31.69 60.68 -49.44
N ALA A 168 30.56 61.31 -49.13
CA ALA A 168 30.34 62.70 -49.50
C ALA A 168 29.33 63.36 -48.54
N GLY A 169 29.85 64.03 -47.53
CA GLY A 169 29.16 65.18 -46.95
C GLY A 169 29.38 66.38 -47.87
N MET A 170 28.28 66.98 -48.35
CA MET A 170 28.13 68.43 -48.56
C MET A 170 26.69 68.73 -49.00
N PRO A 171 26.20 69.97 -48.77
CA PRO A 171 24.79 70.24 -48.46
C PRO A 171 23.95 70.40 -49.72
N ARG A 172 22.63 70.26 -49.55
CA ARG A 172 21.66 70.78 -50.52
C ARG A 172 21.01 72.04 -49.94
N ARG A 173 21.11 73.13 -50.70
CA ARG A 173 20.19 74.27 -50.65
C ARG A 173 18.80 73.81 -51.10
#